data_AF-A0A848VCT7-F1
#
_entry.id   AF-A0A848VCT7-F1
#
_cell.length_a   1.000
_cell.length_b   1.000
_cell.length_c   1.000
_cell.angle_alpha   90.00
_cell.angle_beta   90.00
_cell.angle_gamma   90.00
#
_symmetry.space_group_name_H-M   'P 1'
#
loop_
_entity.id
_entity.type
_entity.pdbx_description
1 polymer ?
#
loop_
_entity_poly.entity_id
_entity_poly.type
_entity_poly.pdbx_seq_one_letter_code
_entity_poly.pdbx_strand_id
1 'polypeptide(L)'
;FEWWMGWHYMEAQRYKLWHPQAHLDNGTSEMQGDNPALSNREKYQTTHYVHEYMGDSATKIAITFSPASEYFRSVDNPYSDEVTALVCGRISIRRPALTIGHVIHQIRQVDDGAEMRSRFWMGRPKFSAYSNKDLRNRIVSSRLISDAAMPTNFARNLLVHCGMEMNHLSGFLPDLFADYNPDQ
;
A
#
# COMPACT_ATOMS: atom_id res chain seq x y z
N PHE A 1 8.88 -8.31 6.89
CA PHE A 1 8.07 -7.23 6.30
C PHE A 1 6.58 -7.32 6.68
N GLU A 2 5.91 -8.47 6.59
CA GLU A 2 4.46 -8.56 6.86
C GLU A 2 4.07 -8.13 8.29
N TRP A 3 4.91 -8.38 9.30
CA TRP A 3 4.71 -7.84 10.66
C TRP A 3 4.53 -6.31 10.65
N TRP A 4 5.42 -5.60 9.95
CA TRP A 4 5.37 -4.14 9.84
C TRP A 4 4.02 -3.68 9.31
N MET A 5 3.53 -4.31 8.23
CA MET A 5 2.23 -4.02 7.63
C MET A 5 1.07 -4.22 8.61
N GLY A 6 1.15 -5.25 9.45
CA GLY A 6 0.17 -5.51 10.51
C GLY A 6 0.29 -4.58 11.73
N TRP A 7 1.42 -3.90 11.88
CA TRP A 7 1.73 -3.11 13.08
C TRP A 7 1.63 -1.59 12.88
N HIS A 8 2.09 -1.08 11.73
CA HIS A 8 2.26 0.36 11.52
C HIS A 8 0.93 1.12 11.40
N TYR A 9 -0.17 0.42 11.09
CA TYR A 9 -1.47 1.04 10.84
C TYR A 9 -2.35 1.20 12.07
N MET A 10 -1.87 0.69 13.20
CA MET A 10 -2.58 0.76 14.48
C MET A 10 -2.54 2.14 15.11
N GLU A 11 -1.49 2.93 14.87
CA GLU A 11 -1.30 4.27 15.42
C GLU A 11 -0.62 5.19 14.39
N ALA A 12 -1.10 6.43 14.27
CA ALA A 12 -0.56 7.42 13.34
C ALA A 12 0.94 7.71 13.59
N GLN A 13 1.39 7.61 14.85
CA GLN A 13 2.78 7.79 15.25
C GLN A 13 3.68 6.70 14.66
N ARG A 14 3.21 5.45 14.63
CA ARG A 14 3.94 4.32 14.03
C ARG A 14 4.08 4.53 12.53
N TYR A 15 3.02 4.96 11.87
CA TYR A 15 3.04 5.30 10.45
C TYR A 15 3.98 6.46 10.12
N LYS A 16 4.06 7.44 11.01
CA LYS A 16 4.97 8.58 10.89
C LYS A 16 6.43 8.16 10.86
N LEU A 17 6.82 7.09 11.58
CA LEU A 17 8.18 6.55 11.55
C LEU A 17 8.61 6.14 10.14
N TRP A 18 7.68 5.64 9.32
CA TRP A 18 7.98 5.17 7.97
C TRP A 18 8.45 6.29 7.04
N HIS A 19 7.77 7.43 7.09
CA HIS A 19 8.13 8.61 6.31
C HIS A 19 7.86 9.87 7.13
N PRO A 20 8.84 10.30 7.97
CA PRO A 20 8.65 11.39 8.93
C PRO A 20 8.24 12.73 8.28
N GLN A 21 8.64 12.96 7.04
CA GLN A 21 8.29 14.17 6.30
C GLN A 21 6.92 14.11 5.62
N ALA A 22 6.41 12.94 5.24
CA ALA A 22 5.25 12.83 4.36
C ALA A 22 4.00 12.24 5.02
N HIS A 23 4.14 11.22 5.87
CA HIS A 23 2.99 10.57 6.49
C HIS A 23 2.38 11.46 7.57
N LEU A 24 1.05 11.62 7.59
CA LEU A 24 0.37 12.48 8.56
C LEU A 24 -0.53 11.70 9.49
N ASP A 25 -1.33 10.79 8.93
CA ASP A 25 -2.33 10.03 9.66
C ASP A 25 -2.68 8.76 8.90
N ASN A 26 -3.12 7.73 9.62
CA ASN A 26 -3.69 6.54 9.04
C ASN A 26 -4.73 5.88 9.94
N GLY A 27 -5.40 4.86 9.41
CA GLY A 27 -6.30 4.01 10.18
C GLY A 27 -7.10 3.08 9.29
N THR A 28 -8.09 2.42 9.87
CA THR A 28 -9.02 1.52 9.19
C THR A 28 -10.39 1.62 9.85
N SER A 29 -11.43 1.08 9.21
CA SER A 29 -12.76 0.96 9.85
C SER A 29 -12.80 -0.15 10.89
N GLU A 30 -11.99 -1.21 10.71
CA GLU A 30 -11.96 -2.37 11.60
C GLU A 30 -10.51 -2.72 11.93
N MET A 31 -10.09 -2.36 13.15
CA MET A 31 -8.74 -2.61 13.62
C MET A 31 -8.56 -4.07 14.03
N GLN A 32 -7.53 -4.73 13.50
CA GLN A 32 -7.25 -6.14 13.77
C GLN A 32 -5.76 -6.47 13.96
N GLY A 33 -4.87 -5.46 14.01
CA GLY A 33 -3.41 -5.65 14.09
C GLY A 33 -2.94 -6.35 15.37
N ASP A 34 -3.68 -6.21 16.47
CA ASP A 34 -3.39 -6.87 17.74
C ASP A 34 -4.12 -8.22 17.90
N ASN A 35 -4.86 -8.70 16.89
CA ASN A 35 -5.57 -9.97 17.00
C ASN A 35 -4.59 -11.16 16.98
N PRO A 36 -4.46 -11.92 18.07
CA PRO A 36 -3.50 -13.03 18.15
C PRO A 36 -3.92 -14.25 17.32
N ALA A 37 -5.19 -14.33 16.91
CA ALA A 37 -5.69 -15.42 16.08
C ALA A 37 -5.38 -15.25 14.58
N LEU A 38 -4.86 -14.08 14.17
CA LEU A 38 -4.55 -13.76 12.79
C LEU A 38 -3.03 -13.80 12.56
N SER A 39 -2.63 -14.34 11.40
CA SER A 39 -1.27 -14.17 10.89
C SER A 39 -0.96 -12.70 10.60
N ASN A 40 0.33 -12.34 10.55
CA ASN A 40 0.77 -10.99 10.15
C ASN A 40 0.17 -10.58 8.80
N ARG A 41 0.02 -11.52 7.88
CA ARG A 41 -0.61 -11.31 6.57
C ARG A 41 -2.08 -10.95 6.68
N GLU A 42 -2.85 -11.70 7.44
CA GLU A 42 -4.29 -11.46 7.61
C GLU A 42 -4.56 -10.13 8.31
N LYS A 43 -3.71 -9.75 9.27
CA LYS A 43 -3.85 -8.49 10.03
C LYS A 43 -3.96 -7.26 9.14
N TYR A 44 -3.12 -7.10 8.13
CA TYR A 44 -3.13 -5.91 7.27
C TYR A 44 -4.08 -6.00 6.06
N GLN A 45 -4.72 -7.15 5.80
CA GLN A 45 -5.63 -7.34 4.67
C GLN A 45 -7.00 -6.68 4.90
N THR A 46 -6.96 -5.36 5.07
CA THR A 46 -8.11 -4.47 5.28
C THR A 46 -7.94 -3.20 4.43
N THR A 47 -8.84 -2.23 4.59
CA THR A 47 -8.70 -0.92 3.94
C THR A 47 -8.03 0.08 4.87
N HIS A 48 -6.82 0.50 4.49
CA HIS A 48 -6.06 1.52 5.19
C HIS A 48 -6.44 2.89 4.61
N TYR A 49 -7.01 3.75 5.43
CA TYR A 49 -7.26 5.15 5.11
C TYR A 49 -6.04 5.96 5.52
N VAL A 50 -5.29 6.48 4.56
CA VAL A 50 -4.06 7.24 4.83
C VAL A 50 -4.22 8.69 4.41
N HIS A 51 -3.51 9.56 5.12
CA HIS A 51 -3.34 10.97 4.81
C HIS A 51 -1.85 11.26 4.76
N GLU A 52 -1.35 11.61 3.58
CA GLU A 52 0.08 11.75 3.36
C GLU A 52 0.38 12.78 2.26
N TYR A 53 1.56 13.38 2.32
CA TYR A 53 2.07 14.20 1.24
C TYR A 53 2.55 13.33 0.08
N MET A 54 2.12 13.69 -1.14
CA MET A 54 2.57 13.10 -2.39
C MET A 54 3.20 14.21 -3.23
N GLY A 55 4.50 14.45 -3.02
CA GLY A 55 5.16 15.67 -3.47
C GLY A 55 4.83 16.83 -2.53
N ASP A 56 4.24 17.91 -3.06
CA ASP A 56 3.89 19.12 -2.30
C ASP A 56 2.45 19.13 -1.76
N SER A 57 1.68 18.09 -2.07
CA SER A 57 0.23 18.07 -1.84
C SER A 57 -0.18 16.95 -0.88
N ALA A 58 -0.87 17.31 0.20
CA ALA A 58 -1.45 16.35 1.13
C ALA A 58 -2.70 15.69 0.53
N THR A 59 -2.69 14.37 0.44
CA THR A 59 -3.73 13.57 -0.23
C THR A 59 -4.33 12.57 0.74
N LYS A 60 -5.66 12.40 0.67
CA LYS A 60 -6.40 11.40 1.42
C LYS A 60 -6.77 10.23 0.50
N ILE A 61 -6.04 9.13 0.64
CA ILE A 61 -6.27 7.91 -0.14
C ILE A 61 -6.72 6.76 0.75
N ALA A 62 -7.30 5.75 0.12
CA ALA A 62 -7.63 4.47 0.71
C ALA A 62 -6.85 3.40 -0.05
N ILE A 63 -6.16 2.53 0.66
CA ILE A 63 -5.47 1.36 0.12
C ILE A 63 -6.16 0.13 0.66
N THR A 64 -6.87 -0.60 -0.20
CA THR A 64 -7.50 -1.88 0.16
C THR A 64 -6.51 -2.99 -0.16
N PHE A 65 -5.95 -3.62 0.88
CA PHE A 65 -5.06 -4.76 0.74
C PHE A 65 -5.86 -6.05 0.59
N SER A 66 -5.40 -6.91 -0.32
CA SER A 66 -6.07 -8.16 -0.68
C SER A 66 -5.04 -9.29 -0.82
N PRO A 67 -5.46 -10.57 -0.70
CA PRO A 67 -4.60 -11.71 -0.99
C PRO A 67 -3.98 -11.65 -2.38
N ALA A 68 -2.73 -12.15 -2.50
CA ALA A 68 -2.01 -12.22 -3.78
C ALA A 68 -2.78 -13.01 -4.86
N SER A 69 -3.60 -13.99 -4.48
CA SER A 69 -4.45 -14.76 -5.40
C SER A 69 -5.45 -13.91 -6.19
N GLU A 70 -5.82 -12.72 -5.70
CA GLU A 70 -6.66 -11.79 -6.47
C GLU A 70 -5.93 -11.14 -7.65
N TYR A 71 -4.60 -11.06 -7.57
CA TYR A 71 -3.73 -10.42 -8.55
C TYR A 71 -3.05 -11.44 -9.47
N PHE A 72 -2.69 -12.60 -8.94
CA PHE A 72 -1.94 -13.66 -9.65
C PHE A 72 -2.81 -14.89 -9.92
N ARG A 73 -4.00 -14.69 -10.49
CA ARG A 73 -5.01 -15.77 -10.71
C ARG A 73 -4.53 -16.95 -11.56
N SER A 74 -3.50 -16.76 -12.38
CA SER A 74 -2.95 -17.80 -13.27
C SER A 74 -1.72 -18.50 -12.68
N VAL A 75 -1.38 -18.23 -11.42
CA VAL A 75 -0.21 -18.79 -10.74
C VAL A 75 -0.70 -19.57 -9.52
N ASP A 76 -0.40 -20.86 -9.47
CA ASP A 76 -0.87 -21.74 -8.38
C ASP A 76 -0.34 -21.28 -7.01
N ASN A 77 0.94 -20.92 -6.95
CA ASN A 77 1.56 -20.31 -5.79
C ASN A 77 2.55 -19.20 -6.21
N PRO A 78 2.24 -17.91 -5.97
CA PRO A 78 3.13 -16.82 -6.33
C PRO A 78 4.30 -16.62 -5.34
N TYR A 79 4.33 -17.41 -4.25
CA TYR A 79 5.41 -17.44 -3.27
C TYR A 79 6.42 -18.55 -3.62
N SER A 80 7.66 -18.36 -3.17
CA SER A 80 8.75 -19.33 -3.32
C SER A 80 9.76 -19.12 -2.18
N ASP A 81 10.79 -19.95 -2.09
CA ASP A 81 11.90 -19.75 -1.14
C ASP A 81 12.53 -18.35 -1.29
N GLU A 82 12.55 -17.81 -2.51
CA GLU A 82 13.01 -16.45 -2.76
C GLU A 82 11.95 -15.39 -2.47
N VAL A 83 10.66 -15.62 -2.78
CA VAL A 83 9.59 -14.62 -2.64
C VAL A 83 8.81 -14.86 -1.34
N THR A 84 9.21 -14.15 -0.29
CA THR A 84 8.73 -14.37 1.07
C THR A 84 7.46 -13.60 1.42
N ALA A 85 7.17 -12.49 0.73
CA ALA A 85 5.94 -11.74 0.92
C ALA A 85 5.46 -10.99 -0.33
N LEU A 86 4.14 -10.84 -0.46
CA LEU A 86 3.47 -10.09 -1.51
C LEU A 86 2.40 -9.19 -0.88
N VAL A 87 2.66 -7.89 -0.85
CA VAL A 87 1.70 -6.89 -0.36
C VAL A 87 1.01 -6.25 -1.54
N CYS A 88 -0.23 -6.68 -1.79
CA CYS A 88 -1.01 -6.27 -2.96
C CYS A 88 -2.16 -5.36 -2.53
N GLY A 89 -2.30 -4.19 -3.16
CA GLY A 89 -3.28 -3.19 -2.76
C GLY A 89 -3.93 -2.47 -3.94
N ARG A 90 -5.21 -2.12 -3.77
CA ARG A 90 -5.93 -1.22 -4.66
C ARG A 90 -5.95 0.18 -4.06
N ILE A 91 -5.48 1.17 -4.82
CA ILE A 91 -5.38 2.56 -4.40
C ILE A 91 -6.62 3.34 -4.88
N SER A 92 -7.26 4.06 -3.97
CA SER A 92 -8.42 4.89 -4.28
C SER A 92 -8.33 6.28 -3.63
N ILE A 93 -8.83 7.31 -4.31
CA ILE A 93 -9.15 8.61 -3.69
C ILE A 93 -10.30 8.37 -2.71
N ARG A 94 -10.26 8.98 -1.52
CA ARG A 94 -11.32 8.76 -0.50
C ARG A 94 -12.63 9.46 -0.84
N ARG A 95 -12.56 10.66 -1.41
CA ARG A 95 -13.74 11.48 -1.76
C ARG A 95 -13.52 12.19 -3.09
N PRO A 96 -14.23 11.78 -4.16
CA PRO A 96 -15.08 10.59 -4.26
C PRO A 96 -14.27 9.27 -4.17
N ALA A 97 -14.92 8.17 -3.77
CA ALA A 97 -14.33 6.83 -3.66
C ALA A 97 -13.97 6.23 -5.04
N LEU A 98 -12.92 6.75 -5.67
CA LEU A 98 -12.48 6.38 -7.01
C LEU A 98 -11.18 5.58 -6.93
N THR A 99 -11.21 4.35 -7.43
CA THR A 99 -9.99 3.58 -7.68
C THR A 99 -9.18 4.26 -8.79
N ILE A 100 -7.91 4.52 -8.51
CA ILE A 100 -6.97 5.17 -9.41
C ILE A 100 -5.78 4.27 -9.76
N GLY A 101 -5.58 3.16 -9.06
CA GLY A 101 -4.50 2.25 -9.40
C GLY A 101 -4.36 1.06 -8.48
N HIS A 102 -3.26 0.34 -8.68
CA HIS A 102 -2.86 -0.82 -7.91
C HIS A 102 -1.39 -0.73 -7.53
N VAL A 103 -1.04 -1.28 -6.38
CA VAL A 103 0.32 -1.45 -5.90
C VAL A 103 0.59 -2.92 -5.59
N ILE A 104 1.79 -3.37 -5.95
CA ILE A 104 2.33 -4.64 -5.48
C ILE A 104 3.75 -4.39 -4.97
N HIS A 105 4.01 -4.71 -3.71
CA HIS A 105 5.35 -4.85 -3.17
C HIS A 105 5.68 -6.33 -3.07
N GLN A 106 6.69 -6.76 -3.84
CA GLN A 106 7.25 -8.10 -3.76
C GLN A 106 8.51 -8.06 -2.89
N ILE A 107 8.52 -8.84 -1.81
CA ILE A 107 9.67 -8.98 -0.91
C ILE A 107 10.39 -10.26 -1.28
N ARG A 108 11.69 -10.14 -1.56
CA ARG A 108 12.55 -11.26 -1.88
C ARG A 108 13.66 -11.39 -0.87
N GLN A 109 13.99 -12.62 -0.51
CA GLN A 109 15.22 -12.90 0.23
C GLN A 109 16.41 -12.81 -0.71
N VAL A 110 17.48 -12.19 -0.21
CA VAL A 110 18.81 -12.13 -0.84
C VAL A 110 19.85 -12.43 0.24
N ASP A 111 21.09 -12.73 -0.14
CA ASP A 111 22.13 -13.19 0.81
C ASP A 111 22.30 -12.25 2.01
N ASP A 112 22.25 -10.94 1.79
CA ASP A 112 22.45 -9.91 2.81
C ASP A 112 21.14 -9.34 3.40
N GLY A 113 20.00 -10.02 3.21
CA GLY A 113 18.73 -9.64 3.82
C GLY A 113 17.54 -9.74 2.86
N ALA A 114 16.95 -8.59 2.52
CA ALA A 114 15.76 -8.56 1.68
C ALA A 114 15.76 -7.43 0.64
N GLU A 115 15.28 -7.76 -0.54
CA GLU A 115 14.99 -6.84 -1.65
C GLU A 115 13.47 -6.58 -1.70
N MET A 116 13.05 -5.32 -1.80
CA MET A 116 11.67 -4.98 -2.17
C MET A 116 11.58 -4.50 -3.62
N ARG A 117 10.72 -5.15 -4.41
CA ARG A 117 10.39 -4.76 -5.78
C ARG A 117 8.97 -4.21 -5.82
N SER A 118 8.85 -2.89 -5.90
CA SER A 118 7.56 -2.19 -5.97
C SER A 118 7.10 -2.03 -7.41
N ARG A 119 5.80 -2.20 -7.66
CA ARG A 119 5.14 -1.90 -8.93
C ARG A 119 3.87 -1.13 -8.67
N PHE A 120 3.70 -0.03 -9.39
CA PHE A 120 2.51 0.81 -9.33
C PHE A 120 1.89 0.88 -10.72
N TRP A 121 0.63 0.47 -10.83
CA TRP A 121 -0.16 0.60 -12.06
C TRP A 121 -1.23 1.65 -11.83
N MET A 122 -0.93 2.87 -12.27
CA MET A 122 -1.86 3.99 -12.21
C MET A 122 -2.69 4.03 -13.49
N GLY A 123 -3.99 4.24 -13.34
CA GLY A 123 -4.94 4.15 -14.44
C GLY A 123 -6.15 5.05 -14.22
N ARG A 124 -6.97 5.19 -15.26
CA ARG A 124 -8.10 6.13 -15.23
C ARG A 124 -9.00 5.87 -14.01
N PRO A 125 -9.46 6.95 -13.33
CA PRO A 125 -10.33 6.81 -12.19
C PRO A 125 -11.59 6.01 -12.53
N LYS A 126 -11.98 5.12 -11.62
CA LYS A 126 -13.21 4.33 -11.75
C LYS A 126 -13.82 4.03 -10.39
N PHE A 127 -15.14 3.92 -10.36
CA PHE A 127 -15.85 3.27 -9.27
C PHE A 127 -15.66 1.77 -9.40
N SER A 128 -15.03 1.14 -8.41
CA SER A 128 -14.79 -0.31 -8.40
C SER A 128 -16.08 -1.14 -8.38
N ALA A 129 -17.18 -0.58 -7.90
CA ALA A 129 -18.49 -1.23 -7.84
C ALA A 129 -19.19 -1.34 -9.20
N TYR A 130 -18.71 -0.65 -10.24
CA TYR A 130 -19.34 -0.61 -11.56
C TYR A 130 -18.42 -1.14 -12.65
N SER A 131 -19.01 -1.70 -13.71
CA SER A 131 -18.25 -2.14 -14.88
C SER A 131 -17.66 -0.95 -15.64
N ASN A 132 -16.64 -1.18 -16.45
CA ASN A 132 -16.06 -0.12 -17.31
C ASN A 132 -17.05 0.41 -18.37
N LYS A 133 -18.11 -0.35 -18.69
CA LYS A 133 -19.15 0.06 -19.65
C LYS A 133 -20.21 0.97 -19.02
N ASP A 134 -20.24 1.07 -17.69
CA ASP A 134 -21.17 1.92 -16.96
C ASP A 134 -20.93 3.40 -17.27
N LEU A 135 -22.02 4.16 -17.47
CA LEU A 135 -21.95 5.58 -17.81
C LEU A 135 -21.18 6.39 -16.76
N ARG A 136 -21.31 6.06 -15.47
CA ARG A 136 -20.59 6.71 -14.38
C ARG A 136 -19.09 6.56 -14.56
N ASN A 137 -18.63 5.34 -14.86
CA ASN A 137 -17.23 5.05 -15.14
C ASN A 137 -16.74 5.72 -16.43
N ARG A 138 -17.58 5.81 -17.48
CA ARG A 138 -17.24 6.57 -18.68
C ARG A 138 -17.02 8.07 -18.39
N ILE A 139 -17.79 8.64 -17.48
CA ILE A 139 -17.66 10.04 -17.08
C ILE A 139 -16.37 10.25 -16.27
N VAL A 140 -16.18 9.50 -15.17
CA VAL A 140 -15.02 9.70 -14.28
C VAL A 140 -13.68 9.30 -14.91
N SER A 141 -13.70 8.44 -15.93
CA SER A 141 -12.52 8.08 -16.72
C SER A 141 -12.25 9.04 -17.89
N SER A 142 -13.02 10.13 -18.02
CA SER A 142 -12.73 11.17 -19.00
C SER A 142 -11.33 11.76 -18.80
N ARG A 143 -10.73 12.28 -19.88
CA ARG A 143 -9.37 12.83 -19.85
C ARG A 143 -9.24 13.95 -18.81
N LEU A 144 -10.19 14.88 -18.77
CA LEU A 144 -10.17 16.00 -17.84
C LEU A 144 -10.15 15.55 -16.36
N ILE A 145 -11.00 14.60 -16.00
CA ILE A 145 -11.04 14.07 -14.62
C ILE A 145 -9.81 13.23 -14.32
N SER A 146 -9.33 12.45 -15.30
CA SER A 146 -8.12 11.64 -15.15
C SER A 146 -6.87 12.51 -14.92
N ASP A 147 -6.71 13.58 -15.72
CA ASP A 147 -5.58 14.51 -15.62
C ASP A 147 -5.63 15.28 -14.29
N ALA A 148 -6.83 15.61 -13.79
CA ALA A 148 -7.02 16.24 -12.48
C ALA A 148 -6.72 15.28 -11.31
N ALA A 149 -7.14 14.02 -11.42
CA ALA A 149 -6.93 13.01 -10.38
C ALA A 149 -5.47 12.51 -10.30
N MET A 150 -4.77 12.51 -11.44
CA MET A 150 -3.39 12.06 -11.56
C MET A 150 -2.61 13.02 -12.47
N PRO A 151 -2.10 14.13 -11.92
CA PRO A 151 -1.31 15.08 -12.68
C PRO A 151 -0.02 14.44 -13.22
N THR A 152 0.61 15.06 -14.22
CA THR A 152 1.77 14.49 -14.93
C THR A 152 2.95 14.14 -14.01
N ASN A 153 3.12 14.85 -12.89
CA ASN A 153 4.15 14.58 -11.90
C ASN A 153 3.79 13.47 -10.90
N PHE A 154 2.56 12.96 -10.89
CA PHE A 154 2.06 11.99 -9.91
C PHE A 154 2.93 10.73 -9.86
N ALA A 155 3.22 10.13 -11.02
CA ALA A 155 4.03 8.92 -11.10
C ALA A 155 5.47 9.14 -10.60
N ARG A 156 6.05 10.32 -10.92
CA ARG A 156 7.37 10.71 -10.41
C ARG A 156 7.35 10.87 -8.90
N ASN A 157 6.35 11.57 -8.37
CA ASN A 157 6.21 11.80 -6.93
C ASN A 157 6.03 10.47 -6.19
N LEU A 158 5.23 9.55 -6.73
CA LEU A 158 5.05 8.20 -6.17
C LEU A 158 6.34 7.38 -6.17
N LEU A 159 7.15 7.45 -7.24
CA LEU A 159 8.45 6.79 -7.29
C LEU A 159 9.40 7.34 -6.22
N VAL A 160 9.49 8.66 -6.10
CA VAL A 160 10.34 9.32 -5.09
C VAL A 160 9.87 9.00 -3.68
N HIS A 161 8.56 9.10 -3.42
CA HIS A 161 7.95 8.77 -2.12
C HIS A 161 8.24 7.33 -1.71
N CYS A 162 7.97 6.37 -2.59
CA CYS A 162 8.25 4.96 -2.33
C CYS A 162 9.74 4.70 -2.11
N GLY A 163 10.62 5.35 -2.90
CA GLY A 163 12.05 5.26 -2.70
C GLY A 163 12.47 5.76 -1.31
N MET A 164 11.99 6.93 -0.90
CA MET A 164 12.33 7.54 0.37
C MET A 164 11.82 6.73 1.56
N GLU A 165 10.54 6.35 1.58
CA GLU A 165 9.94 5.64 2.71
C GLU A 165 10.54 4.23 2.89
N MET A 166 10.78 3.50 1.79
CA MET A 166 11.28 2.12 1.88
C MET A 166 12.76 2.08 2.26
N ASN A 167 13.57 3.01 1.73
CA ASN A 167 14.96 3.13 2.15
C ASN A 167 15.05 3.57 3.61
N HIS A 168 14.22 4.52 4.06
CA HIS A 168 14.21 4.92 5.47
C HIS A 168 13.81 3.76 6.39
N LEU A 169 12.73 3.04 6.06
CA LEU A 169 12.26 1.89 6.80
C LEU A 169 13.32 0.79 6.92
N SER A 170 14.06 0.53 5.84
CA SER A 170 15.12 -0.49 5.84
C SER A 170 16.22 -0.22 6.88
N GLY A 171 16.44 1.05 7.24
CA GLY A 171 17.48 1.46 8.18
C GLY A 171 17.15 1.20 9.65
N PHE A 172 15.91 0.85 10.00
CA PHE A 172 15.52 0.59 11.39
C PHE A 172 14.57 -0.60 11.58
N LEU A 173 13.97 -1.13 10.51
CA LEU A 173 12.96 -2.18 10.62
C LEU A 173 13.47 -3.46 11.32
N PRO A 174 14.69 -3.98 11.07
CA PRO A 174 15.18 -5.15 11.77
C PRO A 174 15.30 -4.95 13.29
N ASP A 175 15.90 -3.83 13.71
CA ASP A 175 16.09 -3.51 15.13
C ASP A 175 14.73 -3.29 15.82
N LEU A 176 13.83 -2.55 15.18
CA LEU A 176 12.47 -2.33 15.70
C LEU A 176 11.69 -3.65 15.82
N PHE A 177 11.87 -4.57 14.87
CA PHE A 177 11.25 -5.89 14.96
C PHE A 177 11.80 -6.69 16.16
N ALA A 178 13.12 -6.67 16.38
CA ALA A 178 13.75 -7.35 17.50
C ALA A 178 13.28 -6.79 18.86
N ASP A 179 13.15 -5.46 18.99
CA ASP A 179 12.65 -4.82 20.21
C ASP A 179 11.23 -5.28 20.59
N TYR A 180 10.38 -5.53 19.59
CA TYR A 180 9.00 -6.02 19.80
C TYR A 180 8.90 -7.55 19.89
N ASN A 181 9.98 -8.28 19.57
CA ASN A 181 10.02 -9.75 19.56
C ASN A 181 11.34 -10.23 20.19
N PRO A 182 11.64 -9.88 21.45
CA PRO A 182 12.95 -10.14 22.06
C PRO A 182 13.25 -11.65 22.28
N ASP A 183 12.22 -12.48 22.22
CA ASP A 183 12.30 -13.93 22.44
C ASP A 183 12.33 -14.76 21.13
N GLN A 184 12.41 -14.12 19.96
CA GLN A 184 12.64 -14.78 18.66
C GLN A 184 14.11 -14.75 18.26
#